data_AF-A0A9D9KZ03-F1
#
_entry.id   AF-A0A9D9KZ03-F1
#
_cell.length_a   1.000
_cell.length_b   1.000
_cell.length_c   1.000
_cell.angle_alpha   90.00
_cell.angle_beta   90.00
_cell.angle_gamma   90.00
#
_symmetry.space_group_name_H-M   'P 1'
#
loop_
_entity.id
_entity.type
_entity.pdbx_description
1 polymer ?
#
loop_
_entity_poly.entity_id
_entity_poly.type
_entity_poly.pdbx_seq_one_letter_code
_entity_poly.pdbx_strand_id
1 'polypeptide(L)'
;MKIKKCVYSVVSFLAAVIFFAAGIVSVPDRVSADAVSDMDEFVRNYENFCEVHIRTMDGEELYSYNADVPLFCASLIKLPYAVFVCQELSAGKRSLDDTFVYTSDWWHKGTGIIRHGEDGTEYTIRDLLDYMLRYSDNVAYDVLVYYFGTEGFNSMMKDWGYDVRLGTPSPRWPDITALYMYDSMKETALHSSDGEAWAVAWDALCGSTDIVSRPVLSDGENDVAVKYGQYQYVYHECCYVDGEVPYIFTVFTKATHGTYIDEDFIDADFVSQVAGLAETIVNEYKVTLPVPGDVNDDGNVSSEDLVLLGKYLLMSGNISLPKPETADVNHDGIINIFDYLRIVRKLMK
;
A
#
# COMPACT_ATOMS: atom_id res chain seq x y z
N MET A 1 27.63 -56.21 51.95
CA MET A 1 26.39 -55.39 51.88
C MET A 1 26.17 -55.03 50.41
N LYS A 2 25.15 -55.63 49.77
CA LYS A 2 24.83 -55.49 48.35
C LYS A 2 24.14 -54.14 48.11
N ILE A 3 24.65 -53.29 47.24
CA ILE A 3 23.94 -52.09 46.78
C ILE A 3 23.39 -52.39 45.37
N LYS A 4 22.06 -52.35 45.26
CA LYS A 4 21.31 -52.57 44.03
C LYS A 4 21.57 -51.43 43.04
N LYS A 5 21.87 -51.79 41.79
CA LYS A 5 21.73 -50.93 40.61
C LYS A 5 20.26 -50.61 40.42
N CYS A 6 19.93 -49.32 40.29
CA CYS A 6 18.68 -48.87 39.70
C CYS A 6 19.03 -48.23 38.36
N VAL A 7 18.54 -48.84 37.28
CA VAL A 7 18.66 -48.37 35.90
C VAL A 7 17.46 -47.47 35.65
N TYR A 8 17.68 -46.21 35.31
CA TYR A 8 16.68 -45.41 34.61
C TYR A 8 17.28 -44.91 33.29
N SER A 9 16.53 -45.23 32.24
CA SER A 9 16.81 -45.02 30.83
C SER A 9 16.66 -43.55 30.45
N VAL A 10 17.62 -43.12 29.63
CA VAL A 10 17.66 -42.01 28.68
C VAL A 10 16.29 -41.47 28.23
N VAL A 11 16.06 -40.18 28.44
CA VAL A 11 15.46 -39.27 27.44
C VAL A 11 16.21 -37.95 27.55
N SER A 12 17.14 -37.73 26.61
CA SER A 12 17.80 -36.45 26.42
C SER A 12 16.84 -35.50 25.72
N PHE A 13 16.19 -34.60 26.47
CA PHE A 13 15.57 -33.42 25.88
C PHE A 13 16.68 -32.37 25.69
N LEU A 14 17.25 -32.33 24.49
CA LEU A 14 18.06 -31.18 24.07
C LEU A 14 17.09 -30.00 23.92
N ALA A 15 17.10 -29.10 24.89
CA ALA A 15 16.50 -27.78 24.71
C ALA A 15 17.34 -27.03 23.67
N ALA A 16 16.86 -27.00 22.43
CA ALA A 16 17.35 -26.07 21.43
C ALA A 16 16.88 -24.66 21.83
N VAL A 17 17.72 -23.96 22.57
CA VAL A 17 17.63 -22.51 22.75
C VAL A 17 18.05 -21.89 21.41
N ILE A 18 17.08 -21.53 20.58
CA ILE A 18 17.28 -20.71 19.38
C ILE A 18 17.16 -19.25 19.82
N PHE A 19 18.25 -18.49 19.75
CA PHE A 19 18.25 -17.04 19.92
C PHE A 19 18.15 -16.37 18.53
N PHE A 20 17.00 -15.72 18.30
CA PHE A 20 16.70 -14.50 17.51
C PHE A 20 17.57 -14.08 16.30
N ALA A 21 16.87 -13.86 15.17
CA ALA A 21 16.98 -12.64 14.38
C ALA A 21 15.56 -12.07 14.19
N ALA A 22 15.44 -10.75 14.26
CA ALA A 22 14.19 -10.02 14.49
C ALA A 22 13.24 -10.02 13.29
N GLY A 23 11.96 -10.08 13.62
CA GLY A 23 10.80 -9.89 12.76
C GLY A 23 9.60 -10.09 13.68
N ILE A 24 9.37 -9.13 14.59
CA ILE A 24 8.18 -9.16 15.43
C ILE A 24 7.01 -8.86 14.50
N VAL A 25 6.34 -9.92 14.06
CA VAL A 25 5.04 -9.85 13.41
C VAL A 25 4.06 -9.38 14.49
N SER A 26 3.76 -8.08 14.57
CA SER A 26 2.57 -7.63 15.27
C SER A 26 1.42 -7.66 14.27
N VAL A 27 0.74 -8.79 14.19
CA VAL A 27 -0.59 -8.81 13.57
C VAL A 27 -1.55 -8.17 14.57
N PRO A 28 -2.50 -7.33 14.13
CA PRO A 28 -3.66 -6.98 14.92
C PRO A 28 -4.31 -8.26 15.47
N ASP A 29 -4.89 -8.21 16.67
CA ASP A 29 -5.68 -9.32 17.25
C ASP A 29 -6.91 -9.73 16.39
N ARG A 30 -7.04 -9.19 15.16
CA ARG A 30 -8.20 -9.18 14.28
C ARG A 30 -7.98 -9.84 12.90
N VAL A 31 -6.81 -10.38 12.58
CA VAL A 31 -6.64 -11.25 11.39
C VAL A 31 -6.47 -12.69 11.86
N SER A 32 -7.04 -13.68 11.16
CA SER A 32 -6.88 -15.06 11.58
C SER A 32 -5.41 -15.47 11.54
N ALA A 33 -5.03 -16.38 12.44
CA ALA A 33 -3.67 -16.93 12.45
C ALA A 33 -3.34 -17.70 11.16
N ASP A 34 -4.36 -18.19 10.44
CA ASP A 34 -4.19 -19.04 9.27
C ASP A 34 -3.82 -18.22 8.01
N ALA A 35 -4.54 -17.14 7.69
CA ALA A 35 -4.21 -16.30 6.52
C ALA A 35 -2.83 -15.62 6.64
N VAL A 36 -2.48 -15.19 7.86
CA VAL A 36 -1.14 -14.67 8.15
C VAL A 36 -0.10 -15.78 7.97
N SER A 37 -0.37 -16.99 8.46
CA SER A 37 0.55 -18.12 8.33
C SER A 37 0.81 -18.50 6.87
N ASP A 38 -0.22 -18.47 6.01
CA ASP A 38 -0.08 -18.76 4.58
C ASP A 38 0.83 -17.71 3.90
N MET A 39 0.64 -16.42 4.20
CA MET A 39 1.55 -15.35 3.74
C MET A 39 2.96 -15.55 4.28
N ASP A 40 3.11 -15.85 5.57
CA ASP A 40 4.41 -16.04 6.23
C ASP A 40 5.18 -17.22 5.61
N GLU A 41 4.51 -18.34 5.37
CA GLU A 41 5.10 -19.51 4.70
C GLU A 41 5.53 -19.15 3.27
N PHE A 42 4.71 -18.42 2.53
CA PHE A 42 5.01 -18.03 1.16
C PHE A 42 6.24 -17.10 1.06
N VAL A 43 6.26 -16.00 1.83
CA VAL A 43 7.35 -15.02 1.77
C VAL A 43 8.67 -15.55 2.33
N ARG A 44 8.63 -16.49 3.29
CA ARG A 44 9.84 -17.13 3.85
C ARG A 44 10.45 -18.19 2.93
N ASN A 45 9.63 -18.82 2.08
CA ASN A 45 10.08 -19.82 1.12
C ASN A 45 10.53 -19.20 -0.22
N TYR A 46 10.32 -17.90 -0.41
CA TYR A 46 10.87 -17.19 -1.55
C TYR A 46 12.41 -17.20 -1.49
N GLU A 47 13.05 -17.67 -2.56
CA GLU A 47 14.50 -17.90 -2.60
C GLU A 47 15.33 -16.61 -2.51
N ASN A 48 14.70 -15.49 -2.84
CA ASN A 48 15.28 -14.15 -2.84
C ASN A 48 14.79 -13.35 -1.63
N PHE A 49 15.36 -12.15 -1.41
CA PHE A 49 14.89 -11.27 -0.37
C PHE A 49 13.62 -10.52 -0.83
N CYS A 50 12.65 -10.34 0.06
CA CYS A 50 11.46 -9.56 -0.21
C CYS A 50 11.02 -8.75 1.02
N GLU A 51 10.22 -7.73 0.76
CA GLU A 51 9.45 -7.00 1.77
C GLU A 51 7.99 -7.01 1.37
N VAL A 52 7.11 -7.11 2.35
CA VAL A 52 5.66 -7.05 2.15
C VAL A 52 5.06 -6.23 3.28
N HIS A 53 4.22 -5.26 2.92
CA HIS A 53 3.50 -4.43 3.87
C HIS A 53 2.05 -4.26 3.44
N ILE A 54 1.13 -4.44 4.37
CA ILE A 54 -0.30 -4.23 4.18
C ILE A 54 -0.77 -3.34 5.32
N ARG A 55 -1.31 -2.17 4.99
CA ARG A 55 -1.80 -1.23 6.00
C ARG A 55 -3.00 -0.45 5.50
N THR A 56 -4.02 -0.33 6.35
CA THR A 56 -5.23 0.42 6.05
C THR A 56 -4.98 1.93 6.01
N MET A 57 -5.91 2.68 5.43
CA MET A 57 -5.81 4.15 5.37
C MET A 57 -5.90 4.84 6.74
N ASP A 58 -6.58 4.23 7.73
CA ASP A 58 -6.62 4.71 9.12
C ASP A 58 -5.38 4.32 9.94
N GLY A 59 -4.49 3.50 9.38
CA GLY A 59 -3.17 3.21 9.94
C GLY A 59 -3.05 1.88 10.67
N GLU A 60 -4.06 1.02 10.61
CA GLU A 60 -3.99 -0.35 11.09
C GLU A 60 -3.05 -1.18 10.19
N GLU A 61 -1.93 -1.63 10.75
CA GLU A 61 -0.99 -2.51 10.06
C GLU A 61 -1.53 -3.93 10.08
N LEU A 62 -1.90 -4.50 8.93
CA LEU A 62 -2.49 -5.83 8.83
C LEU A 62 -1.43 -6.92 8.65
N TYR A 63 -0.32 -6.58 7.99
CA TYR A 63 0.81 -7.47 7.79
C TYR A 63 2.09 -6.68 7.53
N SER A 64 3.21 -7.18 8.06
CA SER A 64 4.52 -6.57 7.89
C SER A 64 5.61 -7.62 7.89
N TYR A 65 6.39 -7.66 6.80
CA TYR A 65 7.55 -8.52 6.64
C TYR A 65 8.68 -7.69 6.04
N ASN A 66 9.75 -7.48 6.82
CA ASN A 66 10.92 -6.65 6.46
C ASN A 66 10.60 -5.21 6.01
N ALA A 67 9.41 -4.68 6.31
CA ALA A 67 8.89 -3.43 5.72
C ALA A 67 9.69 -2.15 6.07
N ASP A 68 10.58 -2.22 7.06
CA ASP A 68 11.45 -1.14 7.52
C ASP A 68 12.88 -1.22 6.96
N VAL A 69 13.19 -2.24 6.16
CA VAL A 69 14.49 -2.42 5.53
C VAL A 69 14.57 -1.53 4.27
N PRO A 70 15.66 -0.76 4.05
CA PRO A 70 15.81 -0.02 2.80
C PRO A 70 16.24 -0.94 1.66
N LEU A 71 15.51 -0.89 0.54
CA LEU A 71 15.82 -1.61 -0.69
C LEU A 71 15.85 -0.70 -1.91
N PHE A 72 16.74 -1.06 -2.85
CA PHE A 72 16.80 -0.43 -4.16
C PHE A 72 15.44 -0.48 -4.83
N CYS A 73 14.85 0.69 -5.09
CA CYS A 73 13.43 0.77 -5.39
C CYS A 73 13.08 0.91 -6.87
N ALA A 74 14.10 0.96 -7.72
CA ALA A 74 13.93 1.29 -9.12
C ALA A 74 12.98 2.49 -9.29
N SER A 75 11.95 2.37 -10.14
CA SER A 75 11.04 3.48 -10.43
C SER A 75 9.98 3.79 -9.38
N LEU A 76 9.93 3.09 -8.24
CA LEU A 76 8.99 3.44 -7.16
C LEU A 76 9.23 4.86 -6.62
N ILE A 77 10.48 5.35 -6.66
CA ILE A 77 10.84 6.73 -6.28
C ILE A 77 10.02 7.82 -6.97
N LYS A 78 9.44 7.53 -8.15
CA LYS A 78 8.62 8.48 -8.90
C LYS A 78 7.30 8.82 -8.20
N LEU A 79 6.76 7.91 -7.38
CA LEU A 79 5.55 8.19 -6.59
C LEU A 79 5.78 9.31 -5.57
N PRO A 80 6.72 9.20 -4.63
CA PRO A 80 6.97 10.31 -3.70
C PRO A 80 7.54 11.55 -4.37
N TYR A 81 8.29 11.40 -5.47
CA TYR A 81 8.69 12.58 -6.23
C TYR A 81 7.49 13.30 -6.85
N ALA A 82 6.45 12.55 -7.26
CA ALA A 82 5.18 13.14 -7.71
C ALA A 82 4.43 13.86 -6.58
N VAL A 83 4.43 13.33 -5.35
CA VAL A 83 3.89 14.03 -4.16
C VAL A 83 4.54 15.41 -4.05
N PHE A 84 5.87 15.48 -4.07
CA PHE A 84 6.60 16.74 -4.04
C PHE A 84 6.23 17.66 -5.21
N VAL A 85 6.22 17.16 -6.44
CA VAL A 85 5.84 17.95 -7.63
C VAL A 85 4.42 18.50 -7.51
N CYS A 86 3.46 17.72 -7.03
CA CYS A 86 2.08 18.17 -6.84
C CYS A 86 1.99 19.28 -5.78
N GLN A 87 2.72 19.15 -4.66
CA GLN A 87 2.79 20.22 -3.65
C GLN A 87 3.39 21.51 -4.22
N GLU A 88 4.45 21.44 -5.03
CA GLU A 88 5.08 22.60 -5.65
C GLU A 88 4.18 23.28 -6.71
N LEU A 89 3.44 22.48 -7.48
CA LEU A 89 2.45 22.95 -8.44
C LEU A 89 1.27 23.63 -7.74
N SER A 90 0.74 23.04 -6.67
CA SER A 90 -0.32 23.65 -5.85
C SER A 90 0.15 24.92 -5.13
N ALA A 91 1.44 25.03 -4.82
CA ALA A 91 2.06 26.25 -4.31
C ALA A 91 2.33 27.32 -5.40
N GLY A 92 2.01 27.04 -6.67
CA GLY A 92 2.15 27.97 -7.79
C GLY A 92 3.59 28.23 -8.21
N LYS A 93 4.53 27.33 -7.90
CA LYS A 93 5.95 27.49 -8.28
C LYS A 93 6.20 27.30 -9.78
N ARG A 94 5.34 26.51 -10.43
CA ARG A 94 5.28 26.28 -11.88
C ARG A 94 3.83 26.04 -12.31
N SER A 95 3.57 26.08 -13.62
CA SER A 95 2.27 25.74 -14.21
C SER A 95 2.28 24.33 -14.79
N LEU A 96 1.14 23.63 -14.74
CA LEU A 96 0.93 22.39 -15.49
C LEU A 96 1.08 22.59 -17.00
N ASP A 97 0.85 23.81 -17.48
CA ASP A 97 0.96 24.19 -18.90
C ASP A 97 2.38 24.63 -19.31
N ASP A 98 3.34 24.68 -18.38
CA ASP A 98 4.74 24.93 -18.72
C ASP A 98 5.24 23.79 -19.63
N THR A 99 6.00 24.13 -20.68
CA THR A 99 6.38 23.16 -21.71
C THR A 99 7.87 22.78 -21.69
N PHE A 100 8.12 21.58 -22.16
CA PHE A 100 9.42 20.97 -22.41
C PHE A 100 9.48 20.50 -23.87
N VAL A 101 10.56 20.83 -24.58
CA VAL A 101 10.80 20.34 -25.94
C VAL A 101 11.80 19.20 -25.89
N TYR A 102 11.36 18.02 -26.32
CA TYR A 102 12.21 16.83 -26.37
C TYR A 102 13.27 16.94 -27.47
N THR A 103 14.50 16.55 -27.12
CA THR A 103 15.58 16.27 -28.08
C THR A 103 16.25 14.96 -27.68
N SER A 104 16.92 14.31 -28.63
CA SER A 104 17.62 13.05 -28.40
C SER A 104 18.72 13.12 -27.33
N ASP A 105 19.16 14.32 -26.93
CA ASP A 105 20.08 14.52 -25.80
C ASP A 105 19.44 14.14 -24.44
N TRP A 106 18.11 14.17 -24.35
CA TRP A 106 17.35 13.74 -23.18
C TRP A 106 17.03 12.24 -23.17
N TRP A 107 17.46 11.49 -24.18
CA TRP A 107 17.16 10.08 -24.28
C TRP A 107 17.65 9.32 -23.04
N HIS A 108 16.77 8.48 -22.47
CA HIS A 108 17.08 7.66 -21.31
C HIS A 108 16.59 6.22 -21.54
N LYS A 109 17.51 5.26 -21.36
CA LYS A 109 17.21 3.82 -21.34
C LYS A 109 16.19 3.46 -20.23
N GLY A 110 15.43 2.38 -20.41
CA GLY A 110 14.52 1.83 -19.39
C GLY A 110 13.06 1.76 -19.82
N THR A 111 12.14 2.31 -19.03
CA THR A 111 10.71 2.44 -19.34
C THR A 111 10.40 3.84 -19.86
N GLY A 112 9.21 4.02 -20.44
CA GLY A 112 8.75 5.30 -20.98
C GLY A 112 8.59 5.33 -22.51
N ILE A 113 7.76 6.27 -22.94
CA ILE A 113 7.35 6.47 -24.33
C ILE A 113 8.00 7.71 -24.96
N ILE A 114 8.39 8.73 -24.16
CA ILE A 114 8.95 9.99 -24.67
C ILE A 114 10.26 9.76 -25.43
N ARG A 115 11.09 8.81 -24.97
CA ARG A 115 12.37 8.46 -25.62
C ARG A 115 12.23 7.98 -27.08
N HIS A 116 11.02 7.62 -27.50
CA HIS A 116 10.70 7.17 -28.85
C HIS A 116 10.07 8.30 -29.70
N GLY A 117 9.85 9.48 -29.12
CA GLY A 117 9.33 10.66 -29.80
C GLY A 117 10.37 11.30 -30.73
N GLU A 118 9.88 12.18 -31.61
CA GLU A 118 10.72 12.93 -32.54
C GLU A 118 11.32 14.17 -31.85
N ASP A 119 12.55 14.52 -32.22
CA ASP A 119 13.17 15.78 -31.79
C ASP A 119 12.27 16.98 -32.17
N GLY A 120 12.06 17.88 -31.21
CA GLY A 120 11.16 19.03 -31.36
C GLY A 120 9.74 18.79 -30.87
N THR A 121 9.38 17.57 -30.44
CA THR A 121 8.08 17.30 -29.81
C THR A 121 7.97 18.05 -28.49
N GLU A 122 6.86 18.77 -28.29
CA GLU A 122 6.58 19.51 -27.06
C GLU A 122 5.69 18.70 -26.12
N TYR A 123 6.04 18.69 -24.83
CA TYR A 123 5.29 18.06 -23.74
C TYR A 123 5.06 19.10 -22.64
N THR A 124 3.86 19.14 -22.08
CA THR A 124 3.54 19.97 -20.90
C THR A 124 4.00 19.30 -19.60
N ILE A 125 4.14 20.04 -18.49
CA ILE A 125 4.38 19.44 -17.17
C ILE A 125 3.26 18.45 -16.79
N ARG A 126 2.03 18.71 -17.25
CA ARG A 126 0.92 17.74 -17.14
C ARG A 126 1.23 16.41 -17.82
N ASP A 127 1.69 16.45 -19.07
CA ASP A 127 2.06 15.24 -19.81
C ASP A 127 3.23 14.51 -19.12
N LEU A 128 4.22 15.27 -18.63
CA LEU A 128 5.36 14.70 -17.93
C LEU A 128 4.94 14.03 -16.61
N LEU A 129 4.06 14.64 -15.83
CA LEU A 129 3.54 14.06 -14.58
C LEU A 129 2.73 12.78 -14.86
N ASP A 130 1.83 12.82 -15.86
CA ASP A 130 1.07 11.66 -16.29
C ASP A 130 2.01 10.53 -16.74
N TYR A 131 2.94 10.80 -17.66
CA TYR A 131 3.78 9.77 -18.25
C TYR A 131 4.80 9.20 -17.26
N MET A 132 5.30 10.02 -16.33
CA MET A 132 6.18 9.56 -15.25
C MET A 132 5.49 8.51 -14.38
N LEU A 133 4.21 8.67 -14.09
CA LEU A 133 3.46 7.74 -13.23
C LEU A 133 2.88 6.58 -14.03
N ARG A 134 2.18 6.87 -15.14
CA ARG A 134 1.44 5.91 -15.95
C ARG A 134 2.32 4.92 -16.69
N TYR A 135 3.36 5.42 -17.36
CA TYR A 135 4.28 4.63 -18.18
C TYR A 135 5.65 4.44 -17.52
N SER A 136 5.79 4.91 -16.27
CA SER A 136 7.06 4.95 -15.56
C SER A 136 8.15 5.66 -16.38
N ASP A 137 7.80 6.74 -17.10
CA ASP A 137 8.69 7.35 -18.09
C ASP A 137 9.95 7.98 -17.45
N ASN A 138 11.12 7.56 -17.92
CA ASN A 138 12.41 8.01 -17.39
C ASN A 138 12.82 9.40 -17.90
N VAL A 139 12.41 9.79 -19.10
CA VAL A 139 12.66 11.15 -19.62
C VAL A 139 11.79 12.13 -18.86
N ALA A 140 10.51 11.80 -18.64
CA ALA A 140 9.59 12.63 -17.88
C ALA A 140 10.10 12.90 -16.46
N TYR A 141 10.54 11.84 -15.75
CA TYR A 141 11.14 11.97 -14.43
C TYR A 141 12.38 12.88 -14.44
N ASP A 142 13.28 12.69 -15.41
CA ASP A 142 14.51 13.50 -15.50
C ASP A 142 14.22 14.98 -15.74
N VAL A 143 13.22 15.29 -16.57
CA VAL A 143 12.78 16.68 -16.83
C VAL A 143 12.13 17.29 -15.58
N LEU A 144 11.27 16.55 -14.88
CA LEU A 144 10.67 17.02 -13.63
C LEU A 144 11.73 17.23 -12.53
N VAL A 145 12.76 16.37 -12.46
CA VAL A 145 13.92 16.59 -11.58
C VAL A 145 14.70 17.84 -11.97
N TYR A 146 14.89 18.08 -13.27
CA TYR A 146 15.54 19.30 -13.76
C TYR A 146 14.75 20.57 -13.42
N TYR A 147 13.41 20.54 -13.54
CA TYR A 147 12.55 21.71 -13.32
C TYR A 147 12.29 22.06 -11.86
N PHE A 148 12.16 21.06 -10.99
CA PHE A 148 11.81 21.25 -9.58
C PHE A 148 13.01 21.06 -8.64
N GLY A 149 14.10 20.43 -9.10
CA GLY A 149 15.28 20.16 -8.29
C GLY A 149 15.02 19.12 -7.18
N THR A 150 16.05 18.82 -6.39
CA THR A 150 15.95 17.78 -5.34
C THR A 150 15.94 18.33 -3.92
N GLU A 151 16.23 19.61 -3.70
CA GLU A 151 16.35 20.19 -2.35
C GLU A 151 15.01 20.19 -1.59
N GLY A 152 13.92 20.58 -2.27
CA GLY A 152 12.57 20.56 -1.70
C GLY A 152 12.12 19.15 -1.38
N PHE A 153 12.28 18.22 -2.32
CA PHE A 153 12.03 16.80 -2.11
C PHE A 153 12.82 16.23 -0.92
N ASN A 154 14.13 16.47 -0.86
CA ASN A 154 14.98 15.99 0.24
C ASN A 154 14.55 16.56 1.61
N SER A 155 14.01 17.79 1.63
CA SER A 155 13.49 18.41 2.84
C SER A 155 12.18 17.75 3.27
N MET A 156 11.24 17.54 2.33
CA MET A 156 10.00 16.79 2.57
C MET A 156 10.30 15.42 3.17
N MET A 157 11.28 14.71 2.60
CA MET A 157 11.66 13.38 3.09
C MET A 157 12.20 13.37 4.51
N LYS A 158 13.04 14.34 4.83
CA LYS A 158 13.56 14.51 6.17
C LYS A 158 12.46 14.86 7.17
N ASP A 159 11.49 15.70 6.78
CA ASP A 159 10.37 16.10 7.63
C ASP A 159 9.41 14.93 7.90
N TRP A 160 9.28 14.01 6.94
CA TRP A 160 8.58 12.73 7.12
C TRP A 160 9.38 11.69 7.93
N GLY A 161 10.63 11.99 8.30
CA GLY A 161 11.47 11.13 9.13
C GLY A 161 12.27 10.07 8.36
N TYR A 162 12.34 10.16 7.03
CA TYR A 162 13.09 9.21 6.20
C TYR A 162 14.46 9.76 5.81
N ASP A 163 15.50 8.93 5.89
CA ASP A 163 16.85 9.28 5.42
C ASP A 163 17.02 8.92 3.93
N VAL A 164 16.20 9.55 3.08
CA VAL A 164 16.24 9.38 1.62
C VAL A 164 16.68 10.70 0.99
N ARG A 165 17.61 10.61 0.03
CA ARG A 165 18.10 11.78 -0.70
C ARG A 165 18.19 11.52 -2.19
N LEU A 166 17.89 12.53 -3.00
CA LEU A 166 18.15 12.59 -4.43
C LEU A 166 19.20 13.66 -4.75
N GLY A 167 19.99 13.42 -5.80
CA GLY A 167 21.07 14.29 -6.23
C GLY A 167 22.41 13.98 -5.56
N THR A 168 23.49 14.67 -5.90
CA THR A 168 24.87 14.29 -5.52
C THR A 168 25.15 14.44 -4.02
N PRO A 169 25.77 13.45 -3.32
CA PRO A 169 26.33 12.19 -3.84
C PRO A 169 25.34 11.02 -3.93
N SER A 170 24.07 11.23 -3.59
CA SER A 170 23.02 10.21 -3.60
C SER A 170 22.66 9.72 -5.02
N PRO A 171 22.33 8.42 -5.20
CA PRO A 171 21.93 7.90 -6.50
C PRO A 171 20.57 8.45 -6.94
N ARG A 172 20.30 8.34 -8.25
CA ARG A 172 19.01 8.71 -8.87
C ARG A 172 17.85 7.81 -8.45
N TRP A 173 18.16 6.57 -8.10
CA TRP A 173 17.25 5.57 -7.56
C TRP A 173 17.82 5.11 -6.22
N PRO A 174 17.38 5.72 -5.10
CA PRO A 174 17.87 5.40 -3.78
C PRO A 174 17.27 4.10 -3.26
N ASP A 175 17.80 3.64 -2.12
CA ASP A 175 17.13 2.62 -1.34
C ASP A 175 16.02 3.30 -0.51
N ILE A 176 14.82 2.70 -0.49
CA ILE A 176 13.66 3.18 0.27
C ILE A 176 12.94 1.99 0.92
N THR A 177 12.02 2.27 1.84
CA THR A 177 11.26 1.27 2.60
C THR A 177 9.81 1.17 2.12
N ALA A 178 9.15 0.06 2.43
CA ALA A 178 7.71 -0.07 2.21
C ALA A 178 6.89 0.96 3.02
N LEU A 179 7.35 1.34 4.22
CA LEU A 179 6.70 2.38 5.04
C LEU A 179 6.68 3.75 4.35
N TYR A 180 7.77 4.14 3.69
CA TYR A 180 7.81 5.38 2.93
C TYR A 180 6.85 5.32 1.72
N MET A 181 6.78 4.17 1.04
CA MET A 181 5.81 3.98 -0.03
C MET A 181 4.36 4.07 0.46
N TYR A 182 4.06 3.52 1.63
CA TYR A 182 2.77 3.69 2.31
C TYR A 182 2.43 5.17 2.50
N ASP A 183 3.30 5.95 3.12
CA ASP A 183 3.04 7.38 3.37
C ASP A 183 2.85 8.16 2.06
N SER A 184 3.62 7.82 1.03
CA SER A 184 3.57 8.49 -0.28
C SER A 184 2.26 8.20 -1.03
N MET A 185 1.83 6.93 -1.05
CA MET A 185 0.58 6.53 -1.67
C MET A 185 -0.62 7.09 -0.88
N LYS A 186 -0.54 7.06 0.45
CA LYS A 186 -1.57 7.64 1.33
C LYS A 186 -1.74 9.13 1.08
N GLU A 187 -0.65 9.89 1.05
CA GLU A 187 -0.67 11.32 0.79
C GLU A 187 -1.32 11.62 -0.58
N THR A 188 -0.96 10.83 -1.59
CA THR A 188 -1.52 10.96 -2.94
C THR A 188 -3.02 10.66 -3.00
N ALA A 189 -3.47 9.61 -2.31
CA ALA A 189 -4.88 9.25 -2.24
C ALA A 189 -5.72 10.31 -1.50
N LEU A 190 -5.23 10.81 -0.36
CA LEU A 190 -5.91 11.83 0.44
C LEU A 190 -6.09 13.14 -0.33
N HIS A 191 -5.13 13.51 -1.17
CA HIS A 191 -5.14 14.75 -1.93
C HIS A 191 -5.63 14.55 -3.38
N SER A 192 -6.12 13.37 -3.76
CA SER A 192 -6.51 13.04 -5.14
C SER A 192 -7.51 14.03 -5.77
N SER A 193 -8.29 14.74 -4.95
CA SER A 193 -9.23 15.78 -5.37
C SER A 193 -8.77 17.24 -5.19
N ASP A 194 -7.55 17.45 -4.69
CA ASP A 194 -7.04 18.77 -4.24
C ASP A 194 -6.46 19.60 -5.41
N GLY A 195 -7.27 19.76 -6.44
CA GLY A 195 -6.90 20.49 -7.64
C GLY A 195 -6.23 19.61 -8.70
N GLU A 196 -5.80 20.26 -9.76
CA GLU A 196 -5.56 19.58 -11.04
C GLU A 196 -4.28 18.72 -11.05
N ALA A 197 -3.23 19.14 -10.35
CA ALA A 197 -1.97 18.39 -10.31
C ALA A 197 -2.17 17.01 -9.64
N TRP A 198 -2.86 16.99 -8.51
CA TRP A 198 -3.18 15.75 -7.81
C TRP A 198 -4.15 14.87 -8.59
N ALA A 199 -5.15 15.47 -9.25
CA ALA A 199 -6.07 14.71 -10.11
C ALA A 199 -5.34 14.02 -11.27
N VAL A 200 -4.37 14.70 -11.91
CA VAL A 200 -3.52 14.10 -12.95
C VAL A 200 -2.68 12.97 -12.38
N ALA A 201 -2.04 13.18 -11.23
CA ALA A 201 -1.23 12.13 -10.60
C ALA A 201 -2.06 10.90 -10.22
N TRP A 202 -3.25 11.11 -9.68
CA TRP A 202 -4.16 10.03 -9.30
C TRP A 202 -4.65 9.24 -10.52
N ASP A 203 -5.13 9.93 -11.56
CA ASP A 203 -5.57 9.29 -12.80
C ASP A 203 -4.44 8.48 -13.47
N ALA A 204 -3.22 8.99 -13.43
CA ALA A 204 -2.03 8.30 -13.94
C ALA A 204 -1.72 7.01 -13.16
N LEU A 205 -1.85 7.01 -11.83
CA LEU A 205 -1.67 5.83 -11.00
C LEU A 205 -2.78 4.79 -11.22
N CYS A 206 -4.05 5.23 -11.31
CA CYS A 206 -5.18 4.35 -11.61
C CYS A 206 -5.01 3.66 -12.97
N GLY A 207 -4.49 4.36 -13.97
CA GLY A 207 -4.22 3.79 -15.28
C GLY A 207 -2.76 3.38 -15.55
N SER A 208 -1.94 3.15 -14.51
CA SER A 208 -0.56 2.69 -14.68
C SER A 208 -0.49 1.39 -15.49
N THR A 209 0.50 1.31 -16.39
CA THR A 209 0.75 0.14 -17.23
C THR A 209 1.64 -0.88 -16.54
N ASP A 210 1.68 -2.11 -17.08
CA ASP A 210 2.58 -3.19 -16.65
C ASP A 210 2.41 -3.57 -15.18
N ILE A 211 1.16 -3.77 -14.75
CA ILE A 211 0.77 -4.05 -13.37
C ILE A 211 0.30 -5.50 -13.24
N VAL A 212 0.90 -6.23 -12.30
CA VAL A 212 0.59 -7.66 -12.08
C VAL A 212 -0.39 -7.90 -10.94
N SER A 213 -0.44 -7.00 -9.95
CA SER A 213 -1.37 -7.12 -8.82
C SER A 213 -2.80 -6.68 -9.15
N ARG A 214 -3.00 -5.71 -10.06
CA ARG A 214 -4.34 -5.15 -10.36
C ARG A 214 -5.39 -6.21 -10.75
N PRO A 215 -5.10 -7.20 -11.61
CA PRO A 215 -6.08 -8.26 -11.92
C PRO A 215 -6.47 -9.14 -10.73
N VAL A 216 -5.68 -9.13 -9.66
CA VAL A 216 -5.89 -9.93 -8.43
C VAL A 216 -6.53 -9.10 -7.33
N LEU A 217 -6.14 -7.83 -7.20
CA LEU A 217 -6.61 -6.91 -6.16
C LEU A 217 -7.91 -6.17 -6.51
N SER A 218 -8.22 -6.04 -7.80
CA SER A 218 -9.49 -5.45 -8.24
C SER A 218 -10.56 -6.52 -8.28
N ASP A 219 -11.70 -6.22 -7.66
CA ASP A 219 -12.94 -7.01 -7.78
C ASP A 219 -13.78 -6.60 -9.01
N GLY A 220 -13.24 -5.73 -9.87
CA GLY A 220 -13.94 -5.17 -11.03
C GLY A 220 -14.87 -4.00 -10.71
N GLU A 221 -15.02 -3.64 -9.43
CA GLU A 221 -15.82 -2.49 -8.97
C GLU A 221 -14.95 -1.41 -8.27
N ASN A 222 -13.82 -1.78 -7.68
CA ASN A 222 -12.91 -0.87 -6.96
C ASN A 222 -11.78 -0.32 -7.85
N ASP A 223 -11.44 0.96 -7.63
CA ASP A 223 -10.26 1.60 -8.23
C ASP A 223 -8.97 1.08 -7.57
N VAL A 224 -8.01 0.67 -8.39
CA VAL A 224 -6.67 0.24 -7.93
C VAL A 224 -5.60 1.12 -8.57
N ALA A 225 -5.07 2.03 -7.75
CA ALA A 225 -4.00 2.94 -8.14
C ALA A 225 -2.65 2.30 -7.83
N VAL A 226 -1.76 2.20 -8.82
CA VAL A 226 -0.51 1.45 -8.68
C VAL A 226 0.68 2.25 -9.19
N LYS A 227 1.78 2.22 -8.44
CA LYS A 227 3.11 2.51 -8.99
C LYS A 227 3.96 1.25 -8.92
N TYR A 228 4.50 0.85 -10.07
CA TYR A 228 5.51 -0.22 -10.13
C TYR A 228 6.94 0.32 -10.20
N GLY A 229 7.90 -0.51 -9.80
CA GLY A 229 9.33 -0.27 -9.96
C GLY A 229 10.00 -1.49 -10.59
N GLN A 230 10.64 -1.32 -11.74
CA GLN A 230 11.35 -2.41 -12.41
C GLN A 230 12.78 -2.02 -12.74
N TYR A 231 13.72 -2.91 -12.45
CA TYR A 231 15.10 -2.79 -12.91
C TYR A 231 15.78 -4.15 -12.92
N GLN A 232 16.26 -4.59 -14.09
CA GLN A 232 16.88 -5.91 -14.26
C GLN A 232 15.97 -7.02 -13.71
N TYR A 233 16.40 -7.71 -12.65
CA TYR A 233 15.75 -8.86 -12.02
C TYR A 233 14.87 -8.47 -10.82
N VAL A 234 14.65 -7.18 -10.55
CA VAL A 234 13.73 -6.76 -9.48
C VAL A 234 12.47 -6.13 -10.03
N TYR A 235 11.35 -6.44 -9.37
CA TYR A 235 10.03 -5.91 -9.69
C TYR A 235 9.26 -5.64 -8.38
N HIS A 236 8.75 -4.43 -8.23
CA HIS A 236 8.08 -3.96 -7.02
C HIS A 236 6.76 -3.30 -7.38
N GLU A 237 5.82 -3.29 -6.46
CA GLU A 237 4.58 -2.54 -6.59
C GLU A 237 4.18 -1.91 -5.26
N CYS A 238 3.60 -0.72 -5.35
CA CYS A 238 2.85 -0.06 -4.28
C CYS A 238 1.47 0.26 -4.83
N CYS A 239 0.44 -0.28 -4.18
CA CYS A 239 -0.94 -0.26 -4.64
C CYS A 239 -1.82 0.36 -3.56
N TYR A 240 -2.61 1.37 -3.92
CA TYR A 240 -3.83 1.69 -3.19
C TYR A 240 -4.96 0.83 -3.75
N VAL A 241 -5.73 0.22 -2.87
CA VAL A 241 -6.90 -0.59 -3.22
C VAL A 241 -8.10 0.03 -2.53
N ASP A 242 -9.07 0.49 -3.33
CA ASP A 242 -10.32 1.02 -2.81
C ASP A 242 -11.27 -0.08 -2.31
N GLY A 243 -12.28 0.30 -1.54
CA GLY A 243 -13.34 -0.60 -1.07
C GLY A 243 -13.84 -0.22 0.32
N GLU A 244 -14.60 -1.12 0.95
CA GLU A 244 -15.12 -0.90 2.32
C GLU A 244 -14.02 -0.67 3.36
N VAL A 245 -12.87 -1.31 3.15
CA VAL A 245 -11.64 -1.10 3.91
C VAL A 245 -10.55 -0.73 2.92
N PRO A 246 -10.35 0.56 2.65
CA PRO A 246 -9.29 0.99 1.76
C PRO A 246 -7.93 0.76 2.42
N TYR A 247 -7.00 0.22 1.64
CA TYR A 247 -5.68 -0.15 2.14
C TYR A 247 -4.60 0.09 1.10
N ILE A 248 -3.35 0.10 1.58
CA ILE A 248 -2.17 0.16 0.76
C ILE A 248 -1.40 -1.15 0.94
N PHE A 249 -1.10 -1.77 -0.19
CA PHE A 249 -0.26 -2.95 -0.32
C PHE A 249 1.05 -2.55 -0.98
N THR A 250 2.18 -2.90 -0.36
CA THR A 250 3.51 -2.69 -0.94
C THR A 250 4.31 -3.98 -0.90
N VAL A 251 4.99 -4.28 -2.01
CA VAL A 251 5.92 -5.40 -2.10
C VAL A 251 7.20 -4.97 -2.81
N PHE A 252 8.33 -5.29 -2.17
CA PHE A 252 9.66 -5.19 -2.77
C PHE A 252 10.25 -6.58 -2.95
N THR A 253 11.10 -6.72 -3.96
CA THR A 253 11.83 -7.95 -4.25
C THR A 253 13.30 -7.60 -4.42
N LYS A 254 14.20 -8.54 -4.15
CA LYS A 254 15.62 -8.37 -4.38
C LYS A 254 16.22 -9.71 -4.73
N ALA A 255 16.45 -9.93 -6.02
CA ALA A 255 17.24 -11.08 -6.42
C ALA A 255 18.72 -10.88 -6.06
N THR A 256 19.37 -11.95 -5.60
CA THR A 256 20.83 -11.93 -5.35
C THR A 256 21.60 -11.90 -6.67
N HIS A 257 22.59 -11.01 -6.77
CA HIS A 257 23.55 -10.97 -7.89
C HIS A 257 24.20 -12.36 -8.07
N GLY A 258 23.91 -13.07 -9.18
CA GLY A 258 24.69 -14.26 -9.53
C GLY A 258 24.06 -15.37 -10.40
N THR A 259 22.77 -15.36 -10.73
CA THR A 259 22.15 -16.56 -11.35
C THR A 259 21.35 -16.37 -12.63
N TYR A 260 21.10 -15.14 -13.10
CA TYR A 260 20.14 -14.96 -14.20
C TYR A 260 20.74 -14.21 -15.39
N ILE A 261 20.63 -14.85 -16.55
CA ILE A 261 21.14 -14.41 -17.87
C ILE A 261 20.02 -14.08 -18.85
N ASP A 262 18.75 -14.15 -18.44
CA ASP A 262 17.59 -13.93 -19.32
C ASP A 262 16.65 -12.84 -18.77
N GLU A 263 16.00 -12.13 -19.70
CA GLU A 263 15.08 -10.99 -19.52
C GLU A 263 13.70 -11.39 -18.97
N ASP A 264 13.56 -12.57 -18.37
CA ASP A 264 12.29 -13.06 -17.84
C ASP A 264 11.96 -12.36 -16.50
N PHE A 265 10.71 -11.94 -16.34
CA PHE A 265 10.18 -11.26 -15.16
C PHE A 265 10.11 -12.21 -13.95
N ILE A 266 11.25 -12.54 -13.34
CA ILE A 266 11.39 -13.59 -12.31
C ILE A 266 10.42 -13.36 -11.13
N ASP A 267 10.14 -12.10 -10.81
CA ASP A 267 9.40 -11.75 -9.59
C ASP A 267 7.95 -11.35 -9.84
N ALA A 268 7.51 -11.24 -11.09
CA ALA A 268 6.13 -10.83 -11.42
C ALA A 268 5.09 -11.83 -10.89
N ASP A 269 5.38 -13.12 -11.00
CA ASP A 269 4.52 -14.19 -10.48
C ASP A 269 4.49 -14.19 -8.95
N PHE A 270 5.65 -13.98 -8.30
CA PHE A 270 5.73 -13.81 -6.85
C PHE A 270 4.89 -12.62 -6.39
N VAL A 271 5.04 -11.44 -7.01
CA VAL A 271 4.28 -10.23 -6.67
C VAL A 271 2.78 -10.43 -6.83
N SER A 272 2.35 -11.11 -7.91
CA SER A 272 0.94 -11.46 -8.14
C SER A 272 0.38 -12.39 -7.04
N GLN A 273 1.13 -13.43 -6.65
CA GLN A 273 0.72 -14.36 -5.59
C GLN A 273 0.67 -13.68 -4.22
N VAL A 274 1.66 -12.85 -3.87
CA VAL A 274 1.63 -12.04 -2.63
C VAL A 274 0.42 -11.11 -2.63
N ALA A 275 0.08 -10.49 -3.76
CA ALA A 275 -1.11 -9.64 -3.86
C ALA A 275 -2.40 -10.41 -3.55
N GLY A 276 -2.54 -11.65 -4.02
CA GLY A 276 -3.69 -12.51 -3.69
C GLY A 276 -3.77 -12.90 -2.20
N LEU A 277 -2.62 -13.18 -1.58
CA LEU A 277 -2.56 -13.44 -0.14
C LEU A 277 -2.88 -12.17 0.68
N ALA A 278 -2.48 -11.00 0.17
CA ALA A 278 -2.83 -9.72 0.79
C ALA A 278 -4.34 -9.45 0.75
N GLU A 279 -5.00 -9.77 -0.37
CA GLU A 279 -6.47 -9.68 -0.50
C GLU A 279 -7.19 -10.60 0.48
N THR A 280 -6.69 -11.83 0.67
CA THR A 280 -7.19 -12.77 1.70
C THR A 280 -7.10 -12.16 3.11
N ILE A 281 -5.94 -11.63 3.50
CA ILE A 281 -5.72 -11.00 4.81
C ILE A 281 -6.70 -9.83 5.03
N VAL A 282 -6.86 -8.96 4.04
CA VAL A 282 -7.76 -7.80 4.15
C VAL A 282 -9.22 -8.24 4.23
N ASN A 283 -9.63 -9.26 3.47
CA ASN A 283 -10.99 -9.77 3.51
C ASN A 283 -11.33 -10.43 4.85
N GLU A 284 -10.39 -11.14 5.47
CA GLU A 284 -10.60 -11.62 6.84
C GLU A 284 -10.69 -10.48 7.85
N TYR A 285 -9.83 -9.46 7.73
CA TYR A 285 -9.90 -8.27 8.57
C TYR A 285 -11.26 -7.57 8.45
N LYS A 286 -11.79 -7.41 7.23
CA LYS A 286 -13.12 -6.85 6.96
C LYS A 286 -14.22 -7.56 7.76
N VAL A 287 -14.17 -8.90 7.83
CA VAL A 287 -15.17 -9.70 8.57
C VAL A 287 -15.12 -9.44 10.09
N THR A 288 -13.99 -8.97 10.62
CA THR A 288 -13.88 -8.62 12.05
C THR A 288 -14.38 -7.21 12.37
N LEU A 289 -14.60 -6.37 11.37
CA LEU A 289 -15.09 -5.03 11.59
C LEU A 289 -16.55 -5.05 12.07
N PRO A 290 -16.92 -4.14 12.98
CA PRO A 290 -18.32 -4.00 13.38
C PRO A 290 -19.19 -3.71 12.14
N VAL A 291 -20.26 -4.47 11.94
CA VAL A 291 -21.15 -4.30 10.79
C VAL A 291 -22.05 -3.09 11.02
N PRO A 292 -21.98 -2.01 10.21
CA PRO A 292 -22.84 -0.85 10.41
C PRO A 292 -24.32 -1.23 10.28
N GLY A 293 -25.07 -1.03 11.37
CA GLY A 293 -26.48 -1.36 11.52
C GLY A 293 -26.77 -2.66 12.25
N ASP A 294 -25.76 -3.48 12.56
CA ASP A 294 -25.89 -4.67 13.42
C ASP A 294 -25.77 -4.21 14.89
N VAL A 295 -26.91 -3.76 15.42
CA VAL A 295 -27.00 -3.10 16.73
C VAL A 295 -26.96 -4.14 17.85
N ASN A 296 -27.34 -5.38 17.56
CA ASN A 296 -27.41 -6.47 18.53
C ASN A 296 -26.15 -7.37 18.55
N ASP A 297 -25.21 -7.17 17.62
CA ASP A 297 -23.95 -7.90 17.44
C ASP A 297 -24.15 -9.40 17.11
N ASP A 298 -25.16 -9.72 16.30
CA ASP A 298 -25.45 -11.07 15.81
C ASP A 298 -24.80 -11.38 14.44
N GLY A 299 -24.11 -10.40 13.86
CA GLY A 299 -23.43 -10.47 12.57
C GLY A 299 -24.32 -10.06 11.38
N ASN A 300 -25.60 -9.73 11.59
CA ASN A 300 -26.52 -9.38 10.51
C ASN A 300 -27.25 -8.07 10.80
N VAL A 301 -27.53 -7.30 9.74
CA VAL A 301 -28.46 -6.18 9.83
C VAL A 301 -29.87 -6.70 9.56
N SER A 302 -30.76 -6.60 10.55
CA SER A 302 -32.09 -7.20 10.50
C SER A 302 -33.16 -6.34 11.20
N SER A 303 -34.40 -6.83 11.22
CA SER A 303 -35.47 -6.20 12.01
C SER A 303 -35.23 -6.27 13.53
N GLU A 304 -34.41 -7.20 14.00
CA GLU A 304 -34.09 -7.32 15.44
C GLU A 304 -33.24 -6.12 15.90
N ASP A 305 -32.34 -5.63 15.06
CA ASP A 305 -31.54 -4.42 15.27
C ASP A 305 -32.40 -3.18 15.37
N LEU A 306 -33.39 -3.06 14.48
CA LEU A 306 -34.37 -1.97 14.55
C LEU A 306 -35.16 -2.03 15.86
N VAL A 307 -35.56 -3.22 16.31
CA VAL A 307 -36.26 -3.35 17.59
C VAL A 307 -35.36 -2.91 18.75
N LEU A 308 -34.10 -3.33 18.77
CA LEU A 308 -33.15 -2.97 19.82
C LEU A 308 -32.85 -1.47 19.81
N LEU A 309 -32.53 -0.90 18.65
CA LEU A 309 -32.26 0.52 18.48
C LEU A 309 -33.49 1.37 18.82
N GLY A 310 -34.67 0.97 18.36
CA GLY A 310 -35.93 1.66 18.69
C GLY A 310 -36.20 1.68 20.20
N LYS A 311 -35.95 0.57 20.89
CA LYS A 311 -36.04 0.53 22.36
C LYS A 311 -35.00 1.43 23.03
N TYR A 312 -33.76 1.43 22.55
CA TYR A 312 -32.70 2.30 23.05
C TYR A 312 -33.08 3.78 22.96
N LEU A 313 -33.59 4.21 21.79
CA LEU A 313 -34.01 5.59 21.55
C LEU A 313 -35.21 6.01 22.40
N LEU A 314 -36.16 5.10 22.65
CA LEU A 314 -37.39 5.38 23.42
C LEU A 314 -37.19 5.30 24.94
N MET A 315 -36.24 4.50 25.42
CA MET A 315 -36.08 4.16 26.85
C MET A 315 -34.80 4.74 27.46
N SER A 316 -34.41 5.96 27.06
CA SER A 316 -33.17 6.66 27.41
C SER A 316 -32.66 6.33 28.82
N GLY A 317 -31.58 5.53 28.89
CA GLY A 317 -30.86 5.18 30.13
C GLY A 317 -31.04 3.76 30.67
N ASN A 318 -31.97 2.95 30.14
CA ASN A 318 -32.24 1.58 30.65
C ASN A 318 -31.80 0.44 29.71
N ILE A 319 -31.29 0.76 28.52
CA ILE A 319 -30.84 -0.23 27.54
C ILE A 319 -29.44 0.15 27.10
N SER A 320 -28.51 -0.79 27.26
CA SER A 320 -27.16 -0.70 26.70
C SER A 320 -27.15 -1.40 25.35
N LEU A 321 -26.48 -0.80 24.37
CA LEU A 321 -26.16 -1.46 23.11
C LEU A 321 -24.87 -2.27 23.28
N PRO A 322 -24.81 -3.53 22.83
CA PRO A 322 -23.59 -4.35 22.85
C PRO A 322 -22.39 -3.66 22.18
N LYS A 323 -22.63 -3.09 20.98
CA LYS A 323 -21.66 -2.28 20.23
C LYS A 323 -22.32 -0.96 19.80
N PRO A 324 -22.25 0.11 20.62
CA PRO A 324 -22.86 1.40 20.28
C PRO A 324 -22.37 1.98 18.95
N GLU A 325 -21.14 1.69 18.56
CA GLU A 325 -20.51 2.14 17.32
C GLU A 325 -21.19 1.60 16.04
N THR A 326 -21.84 0.43 16.09
CA THR A 326 -22.58 -0.10 14.93
C THR A 326 -23.93 0.59 14.75
N ALA A 327 -24.43 1.24 15.80
CA ALA A 327 -25.69 1.96 15.77
C ALA A 327 -25.58 3.38 15.20
N ASP A 328 -24.38 3.98 15.18
CA ASP A 328 -24.10 5.25 14.51
C ASP A 328 -23.74 5.01 13.03
N VAL A 329 -24.74 4.61 12.24
CA VAL A 329 -24.57 4.29 10.81
C VAL A 329 -24.38 5.53 9.92
N ASN A 330 -24.49 6.73 10.48
CA ASN A 330 -24.20 7.95 9.75
C ASN A 330 -22.87 8.61 10.10
N HIS A 331 -22.20 8.10 11.15
CA HIS A 331 -20.91 8.54 11.65
C HIS A 331 -20.89 10.02 12.10
N ASP A 332 -22.03 10.53 12.62
CA ASP A 332 -22.13 11.89 13.19
C ASP A 332 -21.81 11.93 14.70
N GLY A 333 -21.54 10.77 15.31
CA GLY A 333 -21.22 10.61 16.72
C GLY A 333 -22.44 10.60 17.64
N ILE A 334 -23.66 10.63 17.09
CA ILE A 334 -24.92 10.74 17.85
C ILE A 334 -25.91 9.67 17.39
N ILE A 335 -26.05 8.60 18.17
CA ILE A 335 -27.06 7.55 17.93
C ILE A 335 -28.47 8.12 18.10
N ASN A 336 -29.20 8.31 17.00
CA ASN A 336 -30.52 8.92 17.00
C ASN A 336 -31.48 8.35 15.93
N ILE A 337 -32.61 9.03 15.69
CA ILE A 337 -33.64 8.57 14.74
C ILE A 337 -33.15 8.54 13.28
N PHE A 338 -32.15 9.34 12.91
CA PHE A 338 -31.58 9.34 11.57
C PHE A 338 -30.82 8.04 11.27
N ASP A 339 -30.15 7.46 12.27
CA ASP A 339 -29.50 6.16 12.15
C ASP A 339 -30.51 5.03 11.95
N TYR A 340 -31.57 5.05 12.77
CA TYR A 340 -32.69 4.12 12.65
C TYR A 340 -33.27 4.15 11.23
N LEU A 341 -33.51 5.34 10.66
CA LEU A 341 -34.05 5.48 9.31
C LEU A 341 -33.09 4.96 8.22
N ARG A 342 -31.77 5.06 8.43
CA ARG A 342 -30.78 4.49 7.49
C ARG A 342 -30.80 2.96 7.51
N ILE A 343 -30.88 2.35 8.68
CA ILE A 343 -31.02 0.88 8.81
C ILE A 343 -32.32 0.42 8.14
N VAL A 344 -33.45 1.10 8.40
CA VAL A 344 -34.72 0.82 7.70
C VAL A 344 -34.55 0.89 6.19
N ARG A 345 -33.89 1.93 5.67
CA ARG A 345 -33.65 2.09 4.23
C ARG A 345 -32.77 0.97 3.66
N LYS A 346 -31.78 0.48 4.41
CA LYS A 346 -30.91 -0.64 4.01
C LYS A 346 -31.70 -1.94 3.87
N LEU A 347 -32.64 -2.20 4.78
CA LEU A 347 -33.49 -3.41 4.79
C LEU A 347 -34.63 -3.41 3.75
N MET A 348 -34.93 -2.25 3.15
CA MET A 348 -35.99 -2.10 2.13
C MET A 348 -35.45 -2.22 0.69
N LYS A 349 -34.13 -2.32 0.51
CA LYS A 349 -33.49 -2.62 -0.78
C LYS A 349 -33.29 -4.12 -0.87
#